data_AF-A0A4Q5SJZ0-F1
#
_entry.id   AF-A0A4Q5SJZ0-F1
#
_cell.length_a   1.000
_cell.length_b   1.000
_cell.length_c   1.000
_cell.angle_alpha   90.00
_cell.angle_beta   90.00
_cell.angle_gamma   90.00
#
_symmetry.space_group_name_H-M   'P 1'
#
loop_
_entity.id
_entity.type
_entity.pdbx_description
1 polymer ?
#
loop_
_entity_poly.entity_id
_entity_poly.type
_entity_poly.pdbx_seq_one_letter_code
_entity_poly.pdbx_strand_id
1 'polypeptide(L)'
;VSDLAEGLAIADLVSLHTPLRDETRGMFDTAAFAATKRGAILVNTARAGLVDESALAQALADGTIAAAGLDVYSPTAPTGALAISNRVIFTPHLGGTTGEALQRVAIAAARHVITALAGGRPATTIEFHAEAAL
;
A
#
# COMPACT_ATOMS: atom_id res chain seq x y z
N VAL A 1 12.07 18.44 4.55
CA VAL A 1 11.94 16.99 4.81
C VAL A 1 13.05 16.30 4.05
N SER A 2 14.08 15.88 4.78
CA SER A 2 15.32 15.26 4.27
C SER A 2 15.21 13.73 4.24
N ASP A 3 14.39 13.17 5.13
CA ASP A 3 14.18 11.74 5.29
C ASP A 3 12.74 11.42 5.76
N LEU A 4 12.45 10.12 5.96
CA LEU A 4 11.15 9.64 6.40
C LEU A 4 10.80 10.17 7.81
N ALA A 5 11.72 10.09 8.77
CA ALA A 5 11.45 10.41 10.16
C ALA A 5 11.07 11.90 10.34
N GLU A 6 11.77 12.81 9.66
CA GLU A 6 11.41 14.23 9.64
C GLU A 6 10.00 14.46 9.08
N GLY A 7 9.62 13.70 8.05
CA GLY A 7 8.28 13.79 7.44
C GLY A 7 7.21 13.29 8.39
N LEU A 8 7.46 12.16 9.07
CA LEU A 8 6.54 11.56 10.04
C LEU A 8 6.31 12.47 11.25
N ALA A 9 7.35 13.17 11.71
CA ALA A 9 7.28 14.03 12.90
C ALA A 9 6.34 15.25 12.72
N ILE A 10 6.08 15.67 11.48
CA ILE A 10 5.26 16.85 11.17
C ILE A 10 3.89 16.51 10.56
N ALA A 11 3.69 15.27 10.11
CA ALA A 11 2.49 14.88 9.39
C ALA A 11 1.32 14.56 10.34
N ASP A 12 0.20 15.26 10.16
CA ASP A 12 -1.08 14.91 10.79
C ASP A 12 -1.74 13.69 10.13
N LEU A 13 -1.45 13.47 8.85
CA LEU A 13 -1.92 12.34 8.07
C LEU A 13 -0.78 11.79 7.21
N VAL A 14 -0.60 10.48 7.25
CA VAL A 14 0.38 9.75 6.44
C VAL A 14 -0.36 8.81 5.50
N SER A 15 -0.13 8.94 4.19
CA SER A 15 -0.69 8.03 3.18
C SER A 15 0.40 7.32 2.41
N LEU A 16 0.32 5.98 2.34
CA LEU A 16 1.36 5.15 1.73
C LEU A 16 1.05 4.87 0.26
N HIS A 17 2.00 5.20 -0.62
CA HIS A 17 1.93 5.03 -2.09
C HIS A 17 3.23 4.49 -2.69
N THR A 18 3.90 3.57 -1.99
CA THR A 18 5.17 2.98 -2.44
C THR A 18 4.99 1.50 -2.79
N PRO A 19 5.71 0.96 -3.79
CA PRO A 19 5.70 -0.48 -4.04
C PRO A 19 6.26 -1.25 -2.83
N LEU A 20 5.84 -2.50 -2.69
CA LEU A 20 6.48 -3.45 -1.78
C LEU A 20 7.72 -4.04 -2.44
N ARG A 21 8.88 -3.75 -1.85
CA ARG A 21 10.19 -4.29 -2.19
C ARG A 21 10.88 -4.72 -0.89
N ASP A 22 12.07 -5.29 -0.98
CA ASP A 22 12.81 -5.69 0.21
C ASP A 22 13.18 -4.49 1.09
N GLU A 23 13.47 -3.33 0.49
CA GLU A 23 13.84 -2.11 1.22
C GLU A 23 12.63 -1.39 1.84
N THR A 24 11.41 -1.64 1.33
CA THR A 24 10.18 -0.98 1.83
C THR A 24 9.31 -1.89 2.68
N ARG A 25 9.69 -3.17 2.81
CA ARG A 25 9.00 -4.14 3.65
C ARG A 25 9.12 -3.73 5.12
N GLY A 26 7.98 -3.60 5.78
CA GLY A 26 7.93 -3.19 7.19
C GLY A 26 8.49 -1.79 7.43
N MET A 27 8.54 -0.91 6.41
CA MET A 27 9.05 0.45 6.58
C MET A 27 8.25 1.28 7.60
N PHE A 28 7.01 0.85 7.89
CA PHE A 28 6.20 1.35 8.99
C PHE A 28 6.20 0.33 10.14
N ASP A 29 7.32 0.29 10.86
CA ASP A 29 7.55 -0.52 12.06
C ASP A 29 7.39 0.31 13.35
N THR A 30 7.72 -0.28 14.50
CA THR A 30 7.69 0.41 15.80
C THR A 30 8.52 1.71 15.81
N ALA A 31 9.67 1.75 15.15
CA ALA A 31 10.53 2.92 15.12
C ALA A 31 9.92 4.04 14.26
N ALA A 32 9.36 3.68 13.10
CA ALA A 32 8.61 4.61 12.26
C ALA A 32 7.40 5.19 13.00
N PHE A 33 6.61 4.35 13.69
CA PHE A 33 5.50 4.82 14.51
C PHE A 33 5.96 5.76 15.64
N ALA A 34 7.08 5.46 16.32
CA ALA A 34 7.61 6.34 17.35
C ALA A 34 8.04 7.72 16.82
N ALA A 35 8.43 7.81 15.54
CA ALA A 35 8.75 9.07 14.88
C ALA A 35 7.51 9.85 14.39
N THR A 36 6.31 9.23 14.40
CA THR A 36 5.09 9.92 13.98
C THR A 36 4.63 10.96 14.98
N LYS A 37 4.07 12.05 14.47
CA LYS A 37 3.31 13.00 15.30
C LYS A 37 2.22 12.24 16.06
N ARG A 38 2.22 12.35 17.39
CA ARG A 38 1.22 11.72 18.24
C ARG A 38 -0.19 12.17 17.84
N GLY A 39 -1.08 11.21 17.63
CA GLY A 39 -2.45 11.43 17.16
C GLY A 39 -2.58 11.53 15.63
N ALA A 40 -1.54 11.21 14.86
CA ALA A 40 -1.63 11.16 13.40
C ALA A 40 -2.58 10.06 12.90
N ILE A 41 -3.03 10.20 11.66
CA ILE A 41 -3.84 9.21 10.94
C ILE A 41 -2.98 8.50 9.89
N LEU A 42 -3.04 7.16 9.85
CA LEU A 42 -2.38 6.36 8.82
C LEU A 42 -3.38 5.90 7.76
N VAL A 43 -3.02 6.01 6.48
CA VAL A 43 -3.79 5.43 5.36
C VAL A 43 -2.86 4.55 4.53
N ASN A 44 -3.21 3.28 4.36
CA ASN A 44 -2.49 2.36 3.47
C ASN A 44 -3.41 1.81 2.38
N THR A 45 -3.20 2.29 1.16
CA THR A 45 -3.83 1.76 -0.07
C THR A 45 -2.78 1.20 -1.04
N ALA A 46 -1.55 1.00 -0.57
CA ALA A 46 -0.44 0.54 -1.39
C ALA A 46 -0.25 -0.96 -1.30
N ARG A 47 0.44 -1.46 -0.27
CA ARG A 47 0.65 -2.90 -0.03
C ARG A 47 0.63 -3.19 1.46
N ALA A 48 0.05 -4.34 1.83
CA ALA A 48 -0.07 -4.76 3.23
C ALA A 48 1.30 -4.81 3.93
N GLY A 49 2.29 -5.42 3.28
CA GLY A 49 3.63 -5.64 3.84
C GLY A 49 4.49 -4.38 4.07
N LEU A 50 3.97 -3.18 3.84
CA LEU A 50 4.65 -1.93 4.19
C LEU A 50 4.52 -1.60 5.68
N VAL A 51 3.47 -2.10 6.32
CA VAL A 51 3.12 -1.79 7.71
C VAL A 51 3.27 -3.06 8.54
N ASP A 52 3.98 -2.96 9.66
CA ASP A 52 3.89 -3.96 10.71
C ASP A 52 2.55 -3.77 11.45
N GLU A 53 1.61 -4.67 11.19
CA GLU A 53 0.26 -4.63 11.78
C GLU A 53 0.26 -4.79 13.30
N SER A 54 1.25 -5.50 13.86
CA SER A 54 1.38 -5.65 15.32
C SER A 54 1.86 -4.33 15.93
N ALA A 55 2.83 -3.67 15.30
CA ALA A 55 3.27 -2.35 15.71
C ALA A 55 2.15 -1.30 15.56
N LEU A 56 1.37 -1.37 14.48
CA LEU A 56 0.20 -0.51 14.29
C LEU A 56 -0.84 -0.71 15.41
N ALA A 57 -1.12 -1.96 15.79
CA ALA A 57 -2.06 -2.25 16.87
C ALA A 57 -1.61 -1.63 18.21
N GLN A 58 -0.31 -1.68 18.51
CA GLN A 58 0.27 -1.04 19.69
C GLN A 58 0.18 0.49 19.61
N ALA A 59 0.55 1.08 18.48
CA ALA A 59 0.49 2.52 18.26
C ALA A 59 -0.95 3.08 18.32
N LEU A 60 -1.94 2.28 17.93
CA LEU A 60 -3.36 2.63 18.11
C LEU A 60 -3.78 2.55 19.58
N ALA A 61 -3.30 1.53 20.30
CA ALA A 61 -3.63 1.31 21.71
C ALA A 61 -3.05 2.39 22.63
N ASP A 62 -1.81 2.83 22.38
CA ASP A 62 -1.14 3.88 23.15
C ASP A 62 -1.46 5.32 22.70
N GLY A 63 -2.20 5.46 21.58
CA GLY A 63 -2.64 6.73 21.03
C GLY A 63 -1.59 7.49 20.21
N THR A 64 -0.47 6.86 19.86
CA THR A 64 0.49 7.39 18.89
C THR A 64 -0.18 7.59 17.54
N ILE A 65 -0.99 6.62 17.09
CA ILE A 65 -1.88 6.76 15.93
C ILE A 65 -3.31 6.92 16.43
N ALA A 66 -4.00 7.95 15.94
CA ALA A 66 -5.39 8.21 16.30
C ALA A 66 -6.37 7.31 15.52
N ALA A 67 -6.07 7.02 14.26
CA ALA A 67 -6.89 6.15 13.41
C ALA A 67 -6.10 5.59 12.23
N ALA A 68 -6.59 4.50 11.65
CA ALA A 68 -6.03 3.92 10.44
C ALA A 68 -7.11 3.57 9.40
N GLY A 69 -6.83 3.86 8.11
CA GLY A 69 -7.60 3.36 6.97
C GLY A 69 -6.75 2.36 6.17
N LEU A 70 -7.17 1.11 6.11
CA LEU A 70 -6.42 0.02 5.49
C LEU A 70 -7.24 -0.60 4.35
N ASP A 71 -6.82 -0.36 3.11
CA ASP A 71 -7.36 -1.07 1.94
C ASP A 71 -6.58 -2.37 1.63
N VAL A 72 -5.39 -2.48 2.20
CA VAL A 72 -4.50 -3.62 2.06
C VAL A 72 -3.99 -4.02 3.43
N TYR A 73 -4.11 -5.30 3.75
CA TYR A 73 -3.82 -5.87 5.06
C TYR A 73 -3.68 -7.39 4.96
N SER A 74 -3.14 -8.03 6.00
CA SER A 74 -3.09 -9.47 6.13
C SER A 74 -4.50 -10.07 6.28
N PRO A 75 -4.77 -11.28 5.78
CA PRO A 75 -6.09 -11.90 5.91
C PRO A 75 -6.62 -12.00 7.35
N THR A 76 -5.72 -12.02 8.34
CA THR A 76 -6.05 -12.11 9.75
C THR A 76 -6.34 -10.76 10.41
N ALA A 77 -5.96 -9.64 9.80
CA ALA A 77 -6.12 -8.31 10.40
C ALA A 77 -7.57 -7.96 10.78
N PRO A 78 -8.59 -8.21 9.92
CA PRO A 78 -9.99 -7.86 10.22
C PRO A 78 -10.65 -8.74 11.29
N THR A 79 -9.94 -9.75 11.82
CA THR A 79 -10.40 -10.59 12.94
C THR A 79 -9.42 -10.59 14.11
N GLY A 80 -8.34 -9.81 14.03
CA GLY A 80 -7.25 -9.76 15.01
C GLY A 80 -7.28 -8.51 15.89
N ALA A 81 -6.12 -8.15 16.43
CA ALA A 81 -5.98 -6.99 17.33
C ALA A 81 -6.44 -5.67 16.69
N LEU A 82 -6.21 -5.48 15.39
CA LEU A 82 -6.64 -4.29 14.66
C LEU A 82 -8.17 -4.19 14.55
N ALA A 83 -8.89 -5.33 14.53
CA ALA A 83 -10.36 -5.35 14.48
C ALA A 83 -11.02 -5.01 15.83
N ILE A 84 -10.30 -5.21 16.94
CA ILE A 84 -10.77 -4.81 18.28
C ILE A 84 -10.78 -3.28 18.40
N SER A 85 -9.90 -2.60 17.66
CA SER A 85 -9.84 -1.14 17.63
C SER A 85 -11.04 -0.57 16.86
N ASN A 86 -11.82 0.30 17.51
CA ASN A 86 -12.87 1.08 16.84
C ASN A 86 -12.32 2.25 15.99
N ARG A 87 -11.00 2.29 15.78
CA ARG A 87 -10.27 3.35 15.07
C ARG A 87 -9.68 2.89 13.75
N VAL A 88 -10.04 1.68 13.29
CA VAL A 88 -9.58 1.12 12.03
C VAL A 88 -10.75 0.95 11.07
N ILE A 89 -10.61 1.48 9.86
CA ILE A 89 -11.50 1.21 8.74
C ILE A 89 -10.79 0.28 7.77
N PHE A 90 -11.45 -0.81 7.42
CA PHE A 90 -10.98 -1.76 6.42
C PHE A 90 -11.79 -1.64 5.13
N THR A 91 -11.11 -1.69 3.99
CA THR A 91 -11.73 -1.92 2.69
C THR A 91 -11.03 -3.08 1.97
N PRO A 92 -11.74 -3.99 1.30
CA PRO A 92 -11.14 -5.24 0.81
C PRO A 92 -10.43 -5.04 -0.54
N HIS A 93 -9.32 -4.29 -0.54
CA HIS A 93 -8.47 -4.04 -1.70
C HIS A 93 -9.24 -3.46 -2.92
N LEU A 94 -10.00 -2.40 -2.65
CA LEU A 94 -10.93 -1.76 -3.57
C LEU A 94 -10.44 -0.41 -4.11
N GLY A 95 -9.26 0.09 -3.70
CA GLY A 95 -8.81 1.45 -4.03
C GLY A 95 -8.78 1.77 -5.54
N GLY A 96 -8.57 0.77 -6.38
CA GLY A 96 -8.59 0.90 -7.85
C GLY A 96 -9.88 0.41 -8.53
N THR A 97 -10.87 -0.09 -7.78
CA THR A 97 -12.01 -0.86 -8.30
C THR A 97 -13.19 0.05 -8.66
N THR A 98 -12.95 1.01 -9.54
CA THR A 98 -14.01 1.86 -10.16
C THR A 98 -14.31 1.39 -11.57
N GLY A 99 -15.53 1.66 -12.07
CA GLY A 99 -15.92 1.24 -13.42
C GLY A 99 -14.98 1.80 -14.50
N GLU A 100 -14.61 3.07 -14.37
CA GLU A 100 -13.72 3.76 -15.30
C GLU A 100 -12.28 3.23 -15.20
N ALA A 101 -11.77 2.92 -14.01
CA ALA A 101 -10.43 2.36 -13.85
C ALA A 101 -10.36 0.93 -14.41
N LEU A 102 -11.34 0.08 -14.10
CA LEU A 102 -11.41 -1.28 -14.62
C LEU A 102 -11.54 -1.28 -16.16
N GLN A 103 -12.33 -0.38 -16.73
CA GLN A 103 -12.43 -0.23 -18.19
C GLN A 103 -11.08 0.17 -18.80
N ARG A 104 -10.37 1.16 -18.23
CA ARG A 104 -9.05 1.57 -18.72
C ARG A 104 -8.03 0.43 -18.64
N VAL A 105 -8.01 -0.30 -17.52
CA VAL A 105 -7.12 -1.46 -17.31
C VAL A 105 -7.43 -2.57 -18.31
N ALA A 106 -8.70 -2.91 -18.51
CA ALA A 106 -9.11 -3.95 -19.45
C ALA A 106 -8.71 -3.61 -20.89
N ILE A 107 -8.96 -2.38 -21.34
CA ILE A 107 -8.57 -1.91 -22.68
C ILE A 107 -7.05 -1.92 -22.83
N ALA A 108 -6.31 -1.42 -21.84
CA ALA A 108 -4.85 -1.40 -21.88
C ALA A 108 -4.27 -2.82 -21.95
N ALA A 109 -4.78 -3.74 -21.12
CA ALA A 109 -4.37 -5.15 -21.12
C ALA A 109 -4.61 -5.81 -22.49
N ALA A 110 -5.80 -5.63 -23.08
CA ALA A 110 -6.11 -6.15 -24.40
C ALA A 110 -5.17 -5.61 -25.48
N ARG A 111 -4.88 -4.29 -25.46
CA ARG A 111 -3.92 -3.66 -26.39
C ARG A 111 -2.50 -4.20 -26.21
N HIS A 112 -2.06 -4.44 -24.98
CA HIS A 112 -0.74 -5.02 -24.71
C HIS A 112 -0.64 -6.45 -25.26
N VAL A 113 -1.68 -7.28 -25.09
CA VAL A 113 -1.72 -8.63 -25.66
C VAL A 113 -1.64 -8.58 -27.18
N ILE A 114 -2.43 -7.73 -27.84
CA ILE A 114 -2.39 -7.57 -29.31
C ILE A 114 -0.99 -7.13 -29.78
N THR A 115 -0.39 -6.16 -29.08
CA THR A 115 0.96 -5.66 -29.41
C THR A 115 1.99 -6.77 -29.31
N ALA A 116 1.96 -7.56 -28.24
CA ALA A 116 2.88 -8.68 -28.03
C ALA A 116 2.72 -9.76 -29.10
N LEU A 117 1.47 -10.15 -29.43
CA LEU A 117 1.18 -11.15 -30.46
C LEU A 117 1.59 -10.69 -31.88
N ALA A 118 1.63 -9.39 -32.13
CA ALA A 118 2.14 -8.81 -33.37
C ALA A 118 3.67 -8.69 -33.42
N GLY A 119 4.40 -9.23 -32.42
CA GLY A 119 5.85 -9.12 -32.29
C GLY A 119 6.35 -7.76 -31.77
N GLY A 120 5.42 -6.89 -31.34
CA GLY A 120 5.76 -5.60 -30.74
C GLY A 120 6.00 -5.71 -29.23
N ARG A 121 6.70 -4.71 -28.67
CA ARG A 121 6.85 -4.56 -27.21
C ARG A 121 5.74 -3.64 -26.66
N PRO A 122 4.89 -4.11 -25.73
CA PRO A 122 3.92 -3.24 -25.06
C PRO A 122 4.56 -2.04 -24.35
N ALA A 123 3.85 -0.91 -24.30
CA ALA A 123 4.39 0.35 -23.78
C ALA A 123 4.78 0.29 -22.29
N THR A 124 4.08 -0.51 -21.48
CA THR A 124 4.33 -0.64 -20.03
C THR A 124 4.92 -2.00 -19.64
N THR A 125 5.72 -2.62 -20.52
CA THR A 125 6.40 -3.87 -20.19
C THR A 125 7.32 -3.70 -18.98
N ILE A 126 7.06 -4.47 -17.92
CA ILE A 126 7.84 -4.46 -16.68
C ILE A 126 9.16 -5.24 -16.87
N GLU A 127 9.08 -6.44 -17.44
CA GLU A 127 10.22 -7.30 -17.78
C GLU A 127 10.07 -7.74 -19.25
N PHE A 128 11.13 -7.56 -20.05
CA PHE A 128 11.14 -7.95 -21.46
C PHE A 128 12.27 -8.94 -21.72
N HIS A 129 11.91 -10.17 -22.05
CA HIS A 129 12.86 -11.21 -22.44
C HIS A 129 12.84 -11.37 -23.96
N ALA A 130 13.88 -10.85 -24.62
CA ALA A 130 13.97 -10.81 -26.07
C ALA A 130 14.16 -12.21 -26.72
N GLU A 131 14.47 -13.24 -25.93
CA GLU A 131 14.80 -14.59 -26.43
C GLU A 131 13.59 -15.48 -26.75
N ALA A 132 12.35 -15.04 -26.46
CA ALA A 132 11.15 -15.83 -26.75
C ALA A 132 10.60 -15.63 -28.18
N ALA A 133 11.26 -14.83 -29.01
CA ALA A 133 10.94 -14.69 -30.44
C ALA A 133 11.67 -15.78 -31.24
N LEU A 134 11.12 -16.99 -31.23
CA LEU A 134 11.40 -18.06 -32.21
C LEU A 134 10.18 -18.26 -33.10
#